data_AF-A0A2R3Z482-F1
#
_entry.id   AF-A0A2R3Z482-F1
#
_cell.length_a   1.000
_cell.length_b   1.000
_cell.length_c   1.000
_cell.angle_alpha   90.00
_cell.angle_beta   90.00
_cell.angle_gamma   90.00
#
_symmetry.space_group_name_H-M   'P 1'
#
loop_
_entity.id
_entity.type
_entity.pdbx_description
1 polymer ?
#
loop_
_entity_poly.entity_id
_entity_poly.type
_entity_poly.pdbx_seq_one_letter_code
_entity_poly.pdbx_strand_id
1 'polypeptide(L)'
;MKSKKLKIGFLLLLLLLSAVGPILFPLAQAGYGKLSVMALKYLVPSIILIFIVLLFIHNLKFSLLKRQIITGILAGFAGTIGLEIVRIIGYKIGWMPGNLPQLMGVLLLDQFATGPNLTSNLAGWAYHFWNGAAFGIIYSLLTGRGKIWMGMVFGFLIGVGFMVSPVVKSLGIGIFGLQFKDGYQFIMTVVLAHLAFGAVLGFLVKKMNKGTPGFPGLLKS
;
A
#
# COMPACT_ATOMS: atom_id res chain seq x y z
N MET A 1 -32.86 -1.72 -4.62
CA MET A 1 -32.07 -1.28 -5.80
C MET A 1 -31.22 -0.01 -5.55
N LYS A 2 -31.75 1.12 -5.04
CA LYS A 2 -30.97 2.35 -4.79
C LYS A 2 -29.79 2.17 -3.82
N SER A 3 -29.97 1.45 -2.70
CA SER A 3 -28.90 1.17 -1.72
C SER A 3 -27.73 0.36 -2.30
N LYS A 4 -28.00 -0.58 -3.22
CA LYS A 4 -26.98 -1.41 -3.87
C LYS A 4 -26.06 -0.57 -4.77
N LYS A 5 -26.66 0.25 -5.65
CA LYS A 5 -25.90 1.18 -6.53
C LYS A 5 -25.02 2.11 -5.71
N LEU A 6 -25.54 2.63 -4.59
CA LEU A 6 -24.79 3.51 -3.70
C LEU A 6 -23.58 2.80 -3.05
N LYS A 7 -23.74 1.56 -2.56
CA LYS A 7 -22.63 0.75 -2.02
C LYS A 7 -21.54 0.51 -3.06
N ILE A 8 -21.93 0.19 -4.30
CA ILE A 8 -20.99 0.00 -5.41
C ILE A 8 -20.25 1.32 -5.70
N GLY A 9 -20.97 2.44 -5.73
CA GLY A 9 -20.37 3.77 -5.91
C GLY A 9 -19.31 4.08 -4.85
N PHE A 10 -19.62 3.85 -3.57
CA PHE A 10 -18.64 4.02 -2.50
C PHE A 10 -17.44 3.10 -2.63
N LEU A 11 -17.65 1.83 -2.99
CA LEU A 11 -16.56 0.88 -3.18
C LEU A 11 -15.61 1.32 -4.29
N LEU A 12 -16.15 1.69 -5.46
CA LEU A 12 -15.34 2.18 -6.59
C LEU A 12 -14.57 3.44 -6.22
N LEU A 13 -15.24 4.39 -5.55
CA LEU A 13 -14.58 5.61 -5.06
C LEU A 13 -13.44 5.29 -4.09
N LEU A 14 -13.65 4.38 -3.14
CA LEU A 14 -12.62 3.99 -2.17
C LEU A 14 -11.43 3.28 -2.83
N LEU A 15 -11.66 2.45 -3.85
CA LEU A 15 -10.59 1.85 -4.63
C LEU A 15 -9.75 2.91 -5.33
N LEU A 16 -10.40 3.90 -5.98
CA LEU A 16 -9.71 5.02 -6.63
C LEU A 16 -8.89 5.83 -5.64
N LEU A 17 -9.49 6.25 -4.52
CA LEU A 17 -8.81 7.06 -3.51
C LEU A 17 -7.65 6.29 -2.87
N SER A 18 -7.83 4.99 -2.60
CA SER A 18 -6.78 4.16 -1.98
C SER A 18 -5.62 3.87 -2.93
N ALA A 19 -5.83 3.93 -4.25
CA ALA A 19 -4.76 3.77 -5.23
C ALA A 19 -3.81 4.98 -5.30
N VAL A 20 -4.26 6.17 -4.88
CA VAL A 20 -3.47 7.41 -4.97
C VAL A 20 -2.15 7.30 -4.22
N GLY A 21 -2.16 6.86 -2.96
CA GLY A 21 -0.92 6.75 -2.17
C GLY A 21 0.14 5.90 -2.86
N PRO A 22 -0.14 4.61 -3.14
CA PRO A 22 0.83 3.72 -3.77
C PRO A 22 1.32 4.14 -5.16
N ILE A 23 0.51 4.82 -5.97
CA ILE A 23 0.90 5.18 -7.34
C ILE A 23 1.78 6.44 -7.42
N LEU A 24 1.68 7.35 -6.45
CA LEU A 24 2.40 8.63 -6.50
C LEU A 24 3.91 8.49 -6.49
N PHE A 25 4.46 7.54 -5.71
CA PHE A 25 5.91 7.36 -5.66
C PHE A 25 6.48 6.84 -6.99
N PRO A 26 5.93 5.78 -7.62
CA PRO A 26 6.29 5.41 -9.00
C PRO A 26 6.15 6.55 -10.01
N LEU A 27 5.08 7.35 -9.94
CA LEU A 27 4.90 8.49 -10.84
C LEU A 27 5.98 9.56 -10.64
N ALA A 28 6.34 9.85 -9.39
CA ALA A 28 7.43 10.78 -9.08
C ALA A 28 8.76 10.29 -9.65
N GLN A 29 9.06 9.00 -9.47
CA GLN A 29 10.29 8.38 -9.99
C GLN A 29 10.30 8.27 -11.52
N ALA A 30 9.15 8.29 -12.18
CA ALA A 30 9.04 8.42 -13.63
C ALA A 30 9.17 9.87 -14.15
N GLY A 31 9.31 10.86 -13.27
CA GLY A 31 9.48 12.26 -13.66
C GLY A 31 8.18 13.02 -13.93
N TYR A 32 7.00 12.46 -13.59
CA TYR A 32 5.71 13.16 -13.77
C TYR A 32 5.52 14.35 -12.81
N GLY A 33 6.36 14.47 -11.79
CA GLY A 33 6.34 15.61 -10.86
C GLY A 33 7.10 15.31 -9.57
N LYS A 34 7.32 16.36 -8.77
CA LYS A 34 7.89 16.21 -7.42
C LYS A 34 6.89 15.51 -6.50
N LEU A 35 7.38 14.52 -5.72
CA LEU A 35 6.54 13.80 -4.76
C LEU A 35 5.94 14.75 -3.71
N SER A 36 6.70 15.76 -3.26
CA SER A 36 6.22 16.81 -2.34
C SER A 36 4.97 17.54 -2.83
N VAL A 37 4.99 18.01 -4.08
CA VAL A 37 3.87 18.72 -4.70
C VAL A 37 2.68 17.79 -4.90
N MET A 38 2.92 16.59 -5.43
CA MET A 38 1.86 15.61 -5.66
C MET A 38 1.24 15.10 -4.36
N ALA A 39 2.00 15.02 -3.28
CA ALA A 39 1.49 14.62 -1.98
C ALA A 39 0.47 15.65 -1.46
N LEU A 40 0.80 16.94 -1.50
CA LEU A 40 -0.14 17.98 -1.10
C LEU A 40 -1.36 18.04 -2.02
N LYS A 41 -1.16 17.89 -3.33
CA LYS A 41 -2.23 18.01 -4.32
C LYS A 41 -3.17 16.80 -4.38
N TYR A 42 -2.67 15.60 -4.13
CA TYR A 42 -3.43 14.36 -4.35
C TYR A 42 -3.45 13.43 -3.13
N LEU A 43 -2.30 13.17 -2.49
CA LEU A 43 -2.24 12.25 -1.35
C LEU A 43 -3.09 12.75 -0.17
N VAL A 44 -2.83 13.96 0.31
CA VAL A 44 -3.53 14.52 1.48
C VAL A 44 -5.04 14.62 1.22
N PRO A 45 -5.52 15.16 0.08
CA PRO A 45 -6.94 15.13 -0.26
C PRO A 45 -7.52 13.71 -0.30
N SER A 46 -6.80 12.73 -0.88
CA SER A 46 -7.31 11.36 -0.94
C SER A 46 -7.50 10.72 0.44
N ILE A 47 -6.57 10.98 1.37
CA ILE A 47 -6.66 10.50 2.77
C ILE A 47 -7.90 11.09 3.43
N ILE A 48 -8.04 12.43 3.35
CA ILE A 48 -9.18 13.15 3.93
C ILE A 48 -10.50 12.61 3.37
N LEU A 49 -10.58 12.45 2.04
CA LEU A 49 -11.77 11.94 1.38
C LEU A 49 -12.10 10.50 1.79
N ILE A 50 -11.12 9.62 2.00
CA ILE A 50 -11.37 8.26 2.52
C ILE A 50 -12.06 8.33 3.88
N PHE A 51 -11.59 9.18 4.79
CA PHE A 51 -12.20 9.32 6.12
C PHE A 51 -13.58 9.97 6.06
N ILE A 52 -13.80 10.97 5.20
CA ILE A 52 -15.12 11.55 4.96
C ILE A 52 -16.09 10.48 4.43
N VAL A 53 -15.67 9.70 3.43
CA VAL A 53 -16.48 8.59 2.89
C VAL A 53 -16.78 7.56 3.96
N LEU A 54 -15.83 7.22 4.83
CA LEU A 54 -16.03 6.32 5.96
C LEU A 54 -17.08 6.85 6.94
N LEU A 55 -17.11 8.15 7.22
CA LEU A 55 -18.13 8.79 8.05
C LEU A 55 -19.52 8.70 7.40
N PHE A 56 -19.63 8.96 6.09
CA PHE A 56 -20.89 8.78 5.36
C PHE A 56 -21.37 7.32 5.40
N ILE A 57 -20.49 6.35 5.15
CA ILE A 57 -20.79 4.91 5.23
C ILE A 57 -21.25 4.52 6.64
N HIS A 58 -20.65 5.11 7.68
CA HIS A 58 -21.07 4.89 9.05
C HIS A 58 -22.48 5.41 9.32
N ASN A 59 -22.79 6.65 8.91
CA ASN A 59 -24.10 7.28 9.10
C ASN A 59 -25.20 6.55 8.30
N LEU A 60 -24.87 6.03 7.13
CA LEU A 60 -25.76 5.20 6.30
C LEU A 60 -25.89 3.75 6.79
N LYS A 61 -25.25 3.39 7.91
CA LYS A 61 -25.29 2.05 8.54
C LYS A 61 -24.82 0.93 7.61
N PHE A 62 -23.90 1.20 6.70
CA PHE A 62 -23.29 0.19 5.83
C PHE A 62 -22.17 -0.57 6.58
N SER A 63 -22.58 -1.35 7.59
CA SER A 63 -21.70 -1.98 8.58
C SER A 63 -20.64 -2.91 8.00
N LEU A 64 -20.97 -3.66 6.94
CA LEU A 64 -20.02 -4.53 6.24
C LEU A 64 -18.94 -3.73 5.52
N LEU A 65 -19.32 -2.67 4.79
CA LEU A 65 -18.36 -1.84 4.06
C LEU A 65 -17.46 -1.05 5.02
N LYS A 66 -18.04 -0.49 6.10
CA LYS A 66 -17.29 0.14 7.19
C LYS A 66 -16.23 -0.82 7.75
N ARG A 67 -16.63 -2.08 8.03
CA ARG A 67 -15.73 -3.11 8.54
C ARG A 67 -14.59 -3.41 7.56
N GLN A 68 -14.88 -3.56 6.27
CA GLN A 68 -13.84 -3.81 5.27
C GLN A 68 -12.79 -2.70 5.25
N ILE A 69 -13.20 -1.44 5.34
CA ILE A 69 -12.28 -0.29 5.34
C ILE A 69 -11.41 -0.32 6.59
N ILE A 70 -12.02 -0.42 7.78
CA ILE A 70 -11.29 -0.42 9.07
C ILE A 70 -10.35 -1.63 9.15
N THR A 71 -10.84 -2.82 8.80
CA THR A 71 -10.03 -4.04 8.74
C THR A 71 -8.90 -3.90 7.73
N GLY A 72 -9.15 -3.31 6.57
CA GLY A 72 -8.12 -3.06 5.55
C GLY A 72 -7.02 -2.14 6.05
N ILE A 73 -7.38 -1.03 6.70
CA ILE A 73 -6.41 -0.12 7.33
C ILE A 73 -5.56 -0.90 8.34
N LEU A 74 -6.18 -1.51 9.35
CA LEU A 74 -5.46 -2.19 10.43
C LEU A 74 -4.59 -3.35 9.94
N ALA A 75 -5.12 -4.16 9.03
CA ALA A 75 -4.39 -5.29 8.46
C ALA A 75 -3.27 -4.84 7.51
N GLY A 76 -3.44 -3.72 6.80
CA GLY A 76 -2.40 -3.10 5.99
C GLY A 76 -1.25 -2.57 6.84
N PHE A 77 -1.55 -1.85 7.93
CA PHE A 77 -0.55 -1.41 8.91
C PHE A 77 0.25 -2.59 9.49
N ALA A 78 -0.45 -3.63 9.95
CA ALA A 78 0.21 -4.83 10.49
C ALA A 78 1.00 -5.58 9.41
N GLY A 79 0.49 -5.64 8.19
CA GLY A 79 1.19 -6.19 7.03
C GLY A 79 2.51 -5.47 6.78
N THR A 80 2.52 -4.14 6.85
CA THR A 80 3.75 -3.33 6.71
C THR A 80 4.77 -3.67 7.78
N ILE A 81 4.35 -3.95 9.02
CA ILE A 81 5.29 -4.42 10.06
C ILE A 81 5.94 -5.75 9.63
N GLY A 82 5.13 -6.71 9.15
CA GLY A 82 5.64 -7.99 8.63
C GLY A 82 6.63 -7.82 7.47
N LEU A 83 6.32 -6.91 6.54
CA LEU A 83 7.20 -6.52 5.43
C LEU A 83 8.54 -5.98 5.94
N GLU A 84 8.48 -5.02 6.85
CA GLU A 84 9.63 -4.26 7.32
C GLU A 84 10.59 -5.11 8.14
N ILE A 85 10.11 -6.12 8.87
CA ILE A 85 11.00 -7.09 9.53
C ILE A 85 11.93 -7.74 8.49
N VAL A 86 11.37 -8.24 7.38
CA VAL A 86 12.17 -8.88 6.32
C VAL A 86 13.03 -7.84 5.59
N ARG A 87 12.48 -6.68 5.24
CA ARG A 87 13.19 -5.65 4.50
C ARG A 87 14.36 -5.06 5.29
N ILE A 88 14.20 -4.81 6.58
CA ILE A 88 15.26 -4.27 7.44
C ILE A 88 16.38 -5.30 7.61
N ILE A 89 16.06 -6.58 7.75
CA ILE A 89 17.08 -7.65 7.73
C ILE A 89 17.85 -7.61 6.42
N GLY A 90 17.15 -7.61 5.28
CA GLY A 90 17.75 -7.50 3.95
C GLY A 90 18.64 -6.26 3.81
N TYR A 91 18.19 -5.11 4.30
CA TYR A 91 18.99 -3.88 4.30
C TYR A 91 20.26 -4.00 5.15
N LYS A 92 20.17 -4.53 6.37
CA LYS A 92 21.32 -4.68 7.27
C LYS A 92 22.39 -5.64 6.75
N ILE A 93 21.99 -6.68 6.01
CA ILE A 93 22.93 -7.61 5.34
C ILE A 93 23.37 -7.12 3.94
N GLY A 94 22.98 -5.90 3.56
CA GLY A 94 23.34 -5.27 2.29
C GLY A 94 22.63 -5.85 1.06
N TRP A 95 21.48 -6.52 1.23
CA TRP A 95 20.65 -7.04 0.14
C TRP A 95 19.65 -6.01 -0.42
N MET A 96 19.65 -4.79 0.14
CA MET A 96 18.91 -3.65 -0.38
C MET A 96 19.87 -2.49 -0.66
N PRO A 97 19.67 -1.71 -1.74
CA PRO A 97 20.52 -0.57 -2.08
C PRO A 97 20.36 0.61 -1.10
N GLY A 98 19.29 0.63 -0.30
CA GLY A 98 19.00 1.72 0.60
C GLY A 98 17.74 1.50 1.43
N ASN A 99 17.46 2.46 2.31
CA ASN A 99 16.26 2.49 3.14
C ASN A 99 15.12 3.25 2.43
N LEU A 100 14.19 2.52 1.82
CA LEU A 100 13.12 3.11 1.00
C LEU A 100 12.20 4.10 1.75
N PRO A 101 11.71 3.80 2.98
CA PRO A 101 10.99 4.79 3.77
C PRO A 101 11.74 6.11 3.92
N GLN A 102 13.05 6.07 4.16
CA GLN A 102 13.87 7.28 4.28
C GLN A 102 13.94 8.06 2.95
N LEU A 103 14.13 7.37 1.82
CA LEU A 103 14.10 7.98 0.49
C LEU A 103 12.76 8.66 0.21
N MET A 104 11.64 7.98 0.50
CA MET A 104 10.30 8.56 0.34
C MET A 104 10.17 9.84 1.15
N GLY A 105 10.69 9.86 2.38
CA GLY A 105 10.70 11.01 3.26
C GLY A 105 11.45 12.21 2.70
N VAL A 106 12.66 11.98 2.21
CA VAL A 106 13.48 13.01 1.55
C VAL A 106 12.74 13.61 0.35
N LEU A 107 12.10 12.77 -0.47
CA LEU A 107 11.35 13.22 -1.64
C LEU A 107 10.03 13.92 -1.30
N LEU A 108 9.36 13.50 -0.22
CA LEU A 108 8.13 14.14 0.27
C LEU A 108 8.37 15.54 0.78
N LEU A 109 9.55 15.81 1.37
CA LEU A 109 9.89 17.13 1.91
C LEU A 109 10.80 17.95 0.99
N ASP A 110 11.05 17.47 -0.24
CA ASP A 110 11.95 18.11 -1.22
C ASP A 110 13.38 18.36 -0.67
N GLN A 111 13.85 17.44 0.17
CA GLN A 111 15.13 17.54 0.92
C GLN A 111 16.29 16.85 0.21
N PHE A 112 16.24 16.67 -1.11
CA PHE A 112 17.26 15.92 -1.84
C PHE A 112 18.67 16.49 -1.64
N ALA A 113 18.81 17.82 -1.64
CA ALA A 113 20.09 18.50 -1.47
C ALA A 113 20.62 18.46 -0.03
N THR A 114 19.74 18.36 0.97
CA THR A 114 20.10 18.42 2.39
C THR A 114 20.19 17.06 3.06
N GLY A 115 19.70 16.01 2.40
CA GLY A 115 19.66 14.65 2.94
C GLY A 115 18.58 14.45 4.01
N PRO A 116 18.51 13.24 4.59
CA PRO A 116 17.48 12.87 5.56
C PRO A 116 17.71 13.47 6.95
N ASN A 117 16.63 13.85 7.62
CA ASN A 117 16.59 14.23 9.03
C ASN A 117 15.43 13.52 9.74
N LEU A 118 15.21 13.83 11.03
CA LEU A 118 14.13 13.24 11.81
C LEU A 118 12.76 13.44 11.15
N THR A 119 12.46 14.66 10.69
CA THR A 119 11.19 15.02 10.07
C THR A 119 10.95 14.26 8.76
N SER A 120 11.96 14.21 7.88
CA SER A 120 11.84 13.45 6.64
C SER A 120 11.69 11.97 6.90
N ASN A 121 12.43 11.41 7.86
CA ASN A 121 12.29 10.00 8.25
C ASN A 121 10.86 9.71 8.71
N LEU A 122 10.30 10.52 9.61
CA LEU A 122 8.92 10.37 10.07
C LEU A 122 7.90 10.47 8.93
N ALA A 123 8.06 11.45 8.03
CA ALA A 123 7.18 11.63 6.87
C ALA A 123 7.23 10.42 5.92
N GLY A 124 8.43 9.92 5.65
CA GLY A 124 8.65 8.76 4.79
C GLY A 124 8.07 7.47 5.38
N TRP A 125 8.25 7.24 6.68
CA TRP A 125 7.62 6.12 7.39
C TRP A 125 6.10 6.24 7.41
N ALA A 126 5.55 7.41 7.71
CA ALA A 126 4.12 7.64 7.69
C ALA A 126 3.52 7.34 6.30
N TYR A 127 4.17 7.79 5.24
CA TYR A 127 3.76 7.49 3.87
C TYR A 127 3.89 6.00 3.53
N HIS A 128 4.95 5.32 3.97
CA HIS A 128 5.12 3.89 3.76
C HIS A 128 4.02 3.06 4.44
N PHE A 129 3.71 3.38 5.70
CA PHE A 129 2.62 2.74 6.43
C PHE A 129 1.25 3.08 5.84
N TRP A 130 1.05 4.31 5.37
CA TRP A 130 -0.16 4.68 4.66
C TRP A 130 -0.34 3.87 3.36
N ASN A 131 0.72 3.65 2.59
CA ASN A 131 0.67 2.79 1.40
C ASN A 131 0.24 1.37 1.77
N GLY A 132 0.76 0.82 2.87
CA GLY A 132 0.31 -0.46 3.41
C GLY A 132 -1.18 -0.48 3.76
N ALA A 133 -1.67 0.55 4.45
CA ALA A 133 -3.09 0.73 4.77
C ALA A 133 -3.96 0.83 3.51
N ALA A 134 -3.54 1.60 2.52
CA ALA A 134 -4.22 1.74 1.23
C ALA A 134 -4.33 0.40 0.49
N PHE A 135 -3.22 -0.35 0.38
CA PHE A 135 -3.26 -1.71 -0.18
C PHE A 135 -4.15 -2.64 0.63
N GLY A 136 -4.15 -2.51 1.96
CA GLY A 136 -5.03 -3.27 2.83
C GLY A 136 -6.52 -2.96 2.60
N ILE A 137 -6.90 -1.70 2.39
CA ILE A 137 -8.25 -1.29 1.99
C ILE A 137 -8.62 -1.96 0.65
N ILE A 138 -7.76 -1.82 -0.36
CA ILE A 138 -7.97 -2.41 -1.69
C ILE A 138 -8.22 -3.92 -1.57
N TYR A 139 -7.33 -4.64 -0.90
CA TYR A 139 -7.45 -6.08 -0.72
C TYR A 139 -8.72 -6.48 0.03
N SER A 140 -9.04 -5.79 1.13
CA SER A 140 -10.20 -6.06 1.97
C SER A 140 -11.53 -5.82 1.22
N LEU A 141 -11.60 -4.79 0.39
CA LEU A 141 -12.76 -4.49 -0.46
C LEU A 141 -12.94 -5.54 -1.57
N LEU A 142 -11.84 -5.93 -2.24
CA LEU A 142 -11.89 -6.91 -3.32
C LEU A 142 -12.26 -8.31 -2.81
N THR A 143 -11.65 -8.74 -1.71
CA THR A 143 -11.74 -10.14 -1.24
C THR A 143 -12.77 -10.38 -0.14
N GLY A 144 -13.21 -9.34 0.58
CA GLY A 144 -14.10 -9.49 1.73
C GLY A 144 -13.41 -10.28 2.82
N ARG A 145 -13.90 -11.50 3.11
CA ARG A 145 -13.22 -12.42 4.04
C ARG A 145 -11.94 -13.02 3.45
N GLY A 146 -11.85 -13.27 2.14
CA GLY A 146 -10.69 -13.87 1.49
C GLY A 146 -10.15 -15.17 2.12
N LYS A 147 -9.11 -15.74 1.50
CA LYS A 147 -8.27 -16.80 2.08
C LYS A 147 -6.87 -16.23 2.31
N ILE A 148 -6.08 -16.80 3.21
CA ILE A 148 -4.72 -16.29 3.53
C ILE A 148 -3.84 -16.26 2.27
N TRP A 149 -3.90 -17.31 1.45
CA TRP A 149 -3.13 -17.39 0.21
C TRP A 149 -3.48 -16.27 -0.78
N MET A 150 -4.71 -15.75 -0.77
CA MET A 150 -5.09 -14.60 -1.62
C MET A 150 -4.31 -13.36 -1.21
N GLY A 151 -4.08 -13.17 0.09
CA GLY A 151 -3.23 -12.11 0.62
C GLY A 151 -1.78 -12.27 0.17
N MET A 152 -1.25 -13.50 0.23
CA MET A 152 0.11 -13.79 -0.25
C MET A 152 0.28 -13.52 -1.74
N VAL A 153 -0.68 -13.96 -2.58
CA VAL A 153 -0.69 -13.67 -4.02
C VAL A 153 -0.78 -12.17 -4.26
N PHE A 154 -1.66 -11.47 -3.54
CA PHE A 154 -1.78 -10.02 -3.65
C PHE A 154 -0.48 -9.28 -3.27
N GLY A 155 0.14 -9.67 -2.16
CA GLY A 155 1.45 -9.17 -1.75
C GLY A 155 2.52 -9.42 -2.81
N PHE A 156 2.63 -10.65 -3.31
CA PHE A 156 3.55 -11.00 -4.39
C PHE A 156 3.35 -10.10 -5.63
N LEU A 157 2.11 -9.86 -6.05
CA LEU A 157 1.81 -8.98 -7.19
C LEU A 157 2.23 -7.52 -6.92
N ILE A 158 2.06 -7.02 -5.70
CA ILE A 158 2.59 -5.70 -5.30
C ILE A 158 4.12 -5.69 -5.43
N GLY A 159 4.79 -6.73 -4.93
CA GLY A 159 6.26 -6.84 -4.99
C GLY A 159 6.76 -6.87 -6.44
N VAL A 160 6.12 -7.65 -7.32
CA VAL A 160 6.40 -7.66 -8.75
C VAL A 160 6.16 -6.28 -9.37
N GLY A 161 5.01 -5.67 -9.08
CA GLY A 161 4.67 -4.33 -9.55
C GLY A 161 5.71 -3.28 -9.16
N PHE A 162 6.19 -3.32 -7.91
CA PHE A 162 7.27 -2.49 -7.43
C PHE A 162 8.57 -2.74 -8.19
N MET A 163 8.97 -4.01 -8.36
CA MET A 163 10.20 -4.42 -9.05
C MET A 163 10.28 -4.02 -10.52
N VAL A 164 9.14 -3.93 -11.21
CA VAL A 164 9.08 -3.47 -12.60
C VAL A 164 8.82 -1.97 -12.73
N SER A 165 8.51 -1.30 -11.62
CA SER A 165 8.15 0.12 -11.61
C SER A 165 9.35 1.03 -11.90
N PRO A 166 9.09 2.29 -12.28
CA PRO A 166 10.11 3.34 -12.38
C PRO A 166 10.95 3.52 -11.11
N VAL A 167 10.43 3.13 -9.93
CA VAL A 167 11.19 3.26 -8.67
C VAL A 167 12.47 2.43 -8.69
N VAL A 168 12.41 1.16 -9.12
CA VAL A 168 13.60 0.31 -9.09
C VAL A 168 14.60 0.73 -10.17
N LYS A 169 14.10 1.23 -11.30
CA LYS A 169 14.94 1.85 -12.33
C LYS A 169 15.64 3.11 -11.82
N SER A 170 14.95 3.98 -11.08
CA SER A 170 15.53 5.24 -10.58
C SER A 170 16.56 5.03 -9.47
N LEU A 171 16.56 3.86 -8.81
CA LEU A 171 17.62 3.43 -7.90
C LEU A 171 18.91 3.00 -8.63
N GLY A 172 18.91 2.95 -9.97
CA GLY A 172 20.08 2.57 -10.77
C GLY A 172 20.40 1.07 -10.74
N ILE A 173 19.45 0.22 -10.36
CA ILE A 173 19.66 -1.23 -10.21
C ILE A 173 18.94 -2.09 -11.26
N GLY A 174 18.39 -1.45 -12.30
CA GLY A 174 17.75 -2.13 -13.43
C GLY A 174 16.38 -2.73 -13.10
N ILE A 175 15.72 -3.34 -14.10
CA ILE A 175 14.42 -4.01 -13.90
C ILE A 175 14.62 -5.21 -12.97
N PHE A 176 13.68 -5.40 -12.04
CA PHE A 176 13.79 -6.42 -10.98
C PHE A 176 14.98 -6.22 -10.04
N GLY A 177 15.82 -5.20 -10.18
CA GLY A 177 17.05 -5.09 -9.38
C GLY A 177 18.15 -6.06 -9.83
N LEU A 178 18.09 -6.58 -11.06
CA LEU A 178 19.06 -7.55 -11.58
C LEU A 178 20.49 -6.99 -11.70
N GLN A 179 20.66 -5.67 -11.71
CA GLN A 179 21.97 -5.02 -11.73
C GLN A 179 22.49 -4.72 -10.30
N PHE A 180 21.75 -5.10 -9.27
CA PHE A 180 22.20 -4.98 -7.89
C PHE A 180 22.96 -6.24 -7.48
N LYS A 181 24.27 -6.09 -7.21
CA LYS A 181 25.16 -7.19 -6.79
C LYS A 181 25.07 -8.36 -7.78
N ASP A 182 24.72 -9.55 -7.29
CA ASP A 182 24.62 -10.78 -8.09
C ASP A 182 23.21 -10.97 -8.68
N GLY A 183 22.36 -9.94 -8.60
CA GLY A 183 21.04 -9.88 -9.22
C GLY A 183 19.91 -10.55 -8.43
N TYR A 184 20.20 -11.39 -7.45
CA TYR A 184 19.16 -12.10 -6.67
C TYR A 184 18.83 -11.43 -5.33
N GLN A 185 19.75 -10.68 -4.73
CA GLN A 185 19.61 -10.20 -3.35
C GLN A 185 18.41 -9.27 -3.17
N PHE A 186 18.25 -8.31 -4.07
CA PHE A 186 17.14 -7.36 -4.05
C PHE A 186 15.80 -8.07 -4.30
N ILE A 187 15.74 -8.92 -5.34
CA ILE A 187 14.55 -9.69 -5.70
C ILE A 187 14.08 -10.54 -4.52
N MET A 188 14.99 -11.31 -3.93
CA MET A 188 14.67 -12.20 -2.81
C MET A 188 14.15 -11.41 -1.62
N THR A 189 14.78 -10.29 -1.27
CA THR A 189 14.31 -9.43 -0.18
C THR A 189 12.91 -8.89 -0.47
N VAL A 190 12.67 -8.36 -1.67
CA VAL A 190 11.37 -7.79 -2.04
C VAL A 190 10.28 -8.86 -2.06
N VAL A 191 10.52 -10.02 -2.67
CA VAL A 191 9.57 -11.13 -2.74
C VAL A 191 9.21 -11.61 -1.34
N LEU A 192 10.20 -11.91 -0.50
CA LEU A 192 9.95 -12.40 0.86
C LEU A 192 9.23 -11.36 1.72
N ALA A 193 9.62 -10.09 1.62
CA ALA A 193 8.98 -9.01 2.38
C ALA A 193 7.51 -8.83 1.98
N HIS A 194 7.20 -8.92 0.68
CA HIS A 194 5.82 -8.80 0.20
C HIS A 194 4.98 -10.06 0.44
N LEU A 195 5.58 -11.25 0.46
CA LEU A 195 4.91 -12.46 0.92
C LEU A 195 4.56 -12.37 2.41
N ALA A 196 5.48 -11.84 3.24
CA ALA A 196 5.23 -11.59 4.66
C ALA A 196 4.09 -10.57 4.86
N PHE A 197 4.12 -9.45 4.12
CA PHE A 197 3.01 -8.49 4.06
C PHE A 197 1.68 -9.18 3.74
N GLY A 198 1.66 -9.93 2.65
CA GLY A 198 0.46 -10.60 2.15
C GLY A 198 -0.08 -11.66 3.10
N ALA A 199 0.79 -12.42 3.77
CA ALA A 199 0.41 -13.43 4.75
C ALA A 199 -0.28 -12.78 5.98
N VAL A 200 0.32 -11.73 6.54
CA VAL A 200 -0.24 -11.01 7.70
C VAL A 200 -1.57 -10.34 7.31
N LEU A 201 -1.60 -9.63 6.18
CA LEU A 201 -2.80 -9.00 5.64
C LEU A 201 -3.93 -10.01 5.44
N GLY A 202 -3.64 -11.11 4.74
CA GLY A 202 -4.61 -12.17 4.44
C GLY A 202 -5.15 -12.85 5.70
N PHE A 203 -4.29 -13.08 6.70
CA PHE A 203 -4.69 -13.64 7.99
C PHE A 203 -5.65 -12.72 8.76
N LEU A 204 -5.29 -11.44 8.92
CA LEU A 204 -6.09 -10.49 9.69
C LEU A 204 -7.43 -10.21 9.01
N VAL A 205 -7.44 -10.03 7.69
CA VAL A 205 -8.67 -9.85 6.92
C VAL A 205 -9.58 -11.08 7.05
N LYS A 206 -9.04 -12.29 6.90
CA LYS A 206 -9.80 -13.54 7.12
C LYS A 206 -10.42 -13.64 8.51
N LYS A 207 -9.70 -13.15 9.53
CA LYS A 207 -10.15 -13.17 10.93
C LYS A 207 -11.22 -12.12 11.22
N MET A 208 -11.07 -10.90 10.69
CA MET A 208 -11.89 -9.74 11.05
C MET A 208 -13.11 -9.53 10.13
N ASN A 209 -13.02 -9.90 8.85
CA ASN A 209 -14.11 -9.79 7.88
C ASN A 209 -15.03 -11.04 7.86
N LYS A 210 -15.37 -11.60 9.03
CA LYS A 210 -16.31 -12.74 9.10
C LYS A 210 -17.65 -12.36 8.44
N GLY A 211 -18.17 -13.23 7.58
CA GLY A 211 -19.46 -13.05 6.89
C GLY A 211 -19.50 -11.88 5.88
N THR A 212 -18.35 -11.27 5.57
CA THR A 212 -18.30 -10.13 4.65
C THR A 212 -18.01 -10.60 3.23
N PRO A 213 -18.91 -10.33 2.25
CA PRO A 213 -18.67 -10.69 0.86
C PRO A 213 -17.55 -9.83 0.25
N GLY A 214 -16.78 -10.40 -0.66
CA GLY A 214 -15.91 -9.62 -1.54
C GLY A 214 -16.70 -8.86 -2.61
N PHE A 215 -15.99 -8.10 -3.43
CA PHE A 215 -16.60 -7.31 -4.52
C PHE A 215 -17.55 -8.13 -5.41
N PRO A 216 -17.21 -9.36 -5.87
CA PRO A 216 -18.14 -10.16 -6.67
C PRO A 216 -19.42 -10.56 -5.91
N GLY A 217 -19.34 -10.73 -4.59
CA GLY A 217 -20.51 -11.04 -3.76
C GLY A 217 -21.44 -9.84 -3.58
N LEU A 218 -20.88 -8.64 -3.45
CA LEU A 218 -21.63 -7.37 -3.39
C LEU A 218 -22.39 -7.07 -4.70
N LEU A 219 -21.85 -7.52 -5.85
CA LEU A 219 -22.54 -7.41 -7.13
C LEU A 219 -23.73 -8.36 -7.25
N LYS A 220 -23.71 -9.51 -6.54
CA LYS A 220 -24.77 -10.53 -6.58
C LYS A 220 -25.90 -10.28 -5.58
N SER A 221 -25.62 -9.69 -4.42
CA SER A 221 -26.63 -9.27 -3.40
C SER A 221 -27.44 -8.06 -3.84
#